data_AF-A0A800F6X3-F1
#
_entry.id   AF-A0A800F6X3-F1
#
_cell.length_a   1.000
_cell.length_b   1.000
_cell.length_c   1.000
_cell.angle_alpha   90.00
_cell.angle_beta   90.00
_cell.angle_gamma   90.00
#
_symmetry.space_group_name_H-M   'P 1'
#
loop_
_entity.id
_entity.type
_entity.pdbx_description
1 polymer ?
#
loop_
_entity_poly.entity_id
_entity_poly.type
_entity_poly.pdbx_seq_one_letter_code
_entity_poly.pdbx_strand_id
1 'polypeptide(L)'
;MLLDPYSLSIILVGLAIGSFFKGLTGMGLPLVAVPILAGFLGVEHTIVVIQIPGMVSNIWLVWSHRRSATEIAIRYDMVVPAVIMVILGVWFLDAADERVILLLLAGSVAVFLPVLLLALAVSTERNAEAQERDSGGSWEAGPASHTLLSLAVPGLGQHKQGKARKWAFAALEVMALSAYVERRRSGSALRRDYRAFAWEAGRVQIGARVDGDFDYYETLSKWLRSGAFDGDAGSGGIQPEQDPETFNGMIWARAQGIFLGGGGGEGDPGFAQAIEYYEGRAYGSTFLWDWSSDPEGRERLGDMISETDGRFRQATTAVGIVIANHVASAVDAYLSARGVTTPASIDFAPRRGGPRGLGWTATLRVPVGRGAR
;
A
#
# COMPACT_ATOMS: atom_id res chain seq x y z
N MET A 1 -12.79 -9.09 -11.16
CA MET A 1 -12.25 -7.84 -10.58
C MET A 1 -12.23 -6.77 -11.65
N LEU A 2 -13.18 -5.83 -11.62
CA LEU A 2 -13.10 -4.61 -12.41
C LEU A 2 -12.27 -3.62 -11.60
N LEU A 3 -11.15 -3.14 -12.16
CA LEU A 3 -10.34 -2.10 -11.54
C LEU A 3 -11.22 -0.87 -11.35
N ASP A 4 -11.37 -0.41 -10.10
CA ASP A 4 -12.13 0.81 -9.85
C ASP A 4 -11.40 2.01 -10.51
N PRO A 5 -12.12 3.07 -10.92
CA PRO A 5 -11.53 4.24 -11.58
C PRO A 5 -10.42 4.94 -10.76
N TYR A 6 -10.52 4.93 -9.43
CA TYR A 6 -9.52 5.43 -8.50
C TYR A 6 -8.26 4.54 -8.51
N SER A 7 -8.40 3.22 -8.45
CA SER A 7 -7.27 2.28 -8.61
C SER A 7 -6.54 2.46 -9.95
N LEU A 8 -7.28 2.60 -11.06
CA LEU A 8 -6.70 2.89 -12.39
C LEU A 8 -5.93 4.21 -12.42
N SER A 9 -6.44 5.26 -11.77
CA SER A 9 -5.77 6.56 -11.71
C SER A 9 -4.44 6.50 -10.94
N ILE A 10 -4.40 5.75 -9.84
CA ILE A 10 -3.19 5.52 -9.04
C ILE A 10 -2.14 4.77 -9.87
N ILE A 11 -2.56 3.71 -10.57
CA ILE A 11 -1.68 2.94 -11.45
C ILE A 11 -1.06 3.85 -12.51
N LEU A 12 -1.87 4.65 -13.20
CA LEU A 12 -1.42 5.56 -14.26
C LEU A 12 -0.41 6.59 -13.74
N VAL A 13 -0.71 7.21 -12.59
CA VAL A 13 0.19 8.20 -11.96
C VAL A 13 1.48 7.53 -11.48
N GLY A 14 1.40 6.40 -10.80
CA GLY A 14 2.58 5.68 -10.31
C GLY A 14 3.48 5.19 -11.43
N LEU A 15 2.89 4.66 -12.52
CA LEU A 15 3.64 4.28 -13.72
C LEU A 15 4.24 5.49 -14.44
N ALA A 16 3.53 6.61 -14.53
CA ALA A 16 4.05 7.83 -15.15
C ALA A 16 5.24 8.40 -14.36
N ILE A 17 5.15 8.44 -13.02
CA ILE A 17 6.23 8.84 -12.14
C ILE A 17 7.41 7.87 -12.27
N GLY A 18 7.19 6.57 -12.15
CA GLY A 18 8.24 5.56 -12.30
C GLY A 18 8.94 5.60 -13.66
N SER A 19 8.18 5.84 -14.73
CA SER A 19 8.71 5.99 -16.09
C SER A 19 9.50 7.28 -16.28
N PHE A 20 9.04 8.38 -15.67
CA PHE A 20 9.76 9.65 -15.66
C PHE A 20 11.10 9.53 -14.94
N PHE A 21 11.12 8.91 -13.76
CA PHE A 21 12.36 8.65 -13.01
C PHE A 21 13.29 7.69 -13.76
N LYS A 22 12.74 6.65 -14.40
CA LYS A 22 13.51 5.79 -15.31
C LYS A 22 14.16 6.59 -16.44
N GLY A 23 13.43 7.54 -17.03
CA GLY A 23 13.97 8.43 -18.07
C GLY A 23 15.02 9.43 -17.56
N LEU A 24 14.89 9.93 -16.33
CA LEU A 24 15.79 10.92 -15.74
C LEU A 24 17.08 10.32 -15.19
N THR A 25 17.00 9.13 -14.58
CA THR A 25 18.10 8.53 -13.78
C THR A 25 18.68 7.27 -14.41
N GLY A 26 18.01 6.68 -15.41
CA GLY A 26 18.37 5.37 -15.95
C GLY A 26 18.05 4.19 -15.02
N MET A 27 17.47 4.44 -13.84
CA MET A 27 17.11 3.39 -12.88
C MET A 27 15.84 2.63 -13.30
N GLY A 28 15.69 1.41 -12.80
CA GLY A 28 14.52 0.58 -13.07
C GLY A 28 13.22 1.23 -12.59
N LEU A 29 12.20 1.24 -13.46
CA LEU A 29 10.82 1.63 -13.15
C LEU A 29 10.27 1.04 -11.83
N PRO A 30 10.59 -0.22 -11.44
CA PRO A 30 10.11 -0.78 -10.19
C PRO A 30 10.59 -0.01 -8.95
N LEU A 31 11.74 0.64 -8.99
CA LEU A 31 12.33 1.21 -7.79
C LEU A 31 11.51 2.34 -7.17
N VAL A 32 10.87 3.12 -8.03
CA VAL A 32 10.02 4.25 -7.65
C VAL A 32 8.55 3.85 -7.70
N ALA A 33 8.15 3.07 -8.70
CA ALA A 33 6.76 2.67 -8.86
C ALA A 33 6.31 1.65 -7.79
N VAL A 34 7.17 0.69 -7.39
CA VAL A 34 6.78 -0.36 -6.42
C VAL A 34 6.44 0.25 -5.06
N PRO A 35 7.28 1.06 -4.40
CA PRO A 35 6.94 1.59 -3.08
C PRO A 35 5.68 2.47 -3.09
N ILE A 36 5.51 3.27 -4.15
CA ILE A 36 4.36 4.16 -4.32
C ILE A 36 3.10 3.33 -4.51
N LEU A 37 3.06 2.46 -5.54
CA LEU A 37 1.87 1.68 -5.86
C LEU A 37 1.55 0.67 -4.74
N ALA A 38 2.55 0.08 -4.09
CA ALA A 38 2.33 -0.88 -3.00
C ALA A 38 1.66 -0.24 -1.79
N GLY A 39 1.92 1.04 -1.53
CA GLY A 39 1.26 1.81 -0.47
C GLY A 39 -0.24 2.02 -0.70
N PHE A 40 -0.72 1.89 -1.94
CA PHE A 40 -2.13 2.10 -2.29
C PHE A 40 -2.87 0.82 -2.71
N LEU A 41 -2.21 -0.06 -3.45
CA LEU A 41 -2.81 -1.24 -4.08
C LEU A 41 -2.45 -2.55 -3.35
N GLY A 42 -1.53 -2.49 -2.38
CA GLY A 42 -0.87 -3.67 -1.83
C GLY A 42 0.30 -4.14 -2.70
N VAL A 43 1.25 -4.82 -2.07
CA VAL A 43 2.50 -5.26 -2.70
C VAL A 43 2.23 -6.24 -3.85
N GLU A 44 1.36 -7.22 -3.62
CA GLU A 44 1.03 -8.26 -4.62
C GLU A 44 0.49 -7.67 -5.92
N HIS A 45 -0.56 -6.83 -5.83
CA HIS A 45 -1.17 -6.18 -6.98
C HIS A 45 -0.17 -5.26 -7.70
N THR A 46 0.66 -4.57 -6.94
CA THR A 46 1.67 -3.65 -7.48
C THR A 46 2.72 -4.35 -8.33
N ILE A 47 3.23 -5.49 -7.87
CA ILE A 47 4.21 -6.27 -8.61
C ILE A 47 3.63 -6.69 -9.96
N VAL A 48 2.39 -7.18 -9.98
CA VAL A 48 1.70 -7.58 -11.21
C VAL A 48 1.51 -6.40 -12.16
N VAL A 49 1.00 -5.28 -11.64
CA VAL A 49 0.71 -4.08 -12.43
C VAL A 49 1.97 -3.51 -13.09
N ILE A 50 3.10 -3.49 -12.38
CA ILE A 50 4.38 -3.00 -12.90
C ILE A 50 4.97 -3.94 -13.95
N GLN A 51 4.69 -5.24 -13.84
CA GLN A 51 5.19 -6.23 -14.78
C GLN A 51 4.51 -6.15 -16.15
N ILE A 52 3.22 -5.79 -16.20
CA ILE A 52 2.43 -5.75 -17.45
C ILE A 52 3.07 -4.84 -18.51
N PRO A 53 3.38 -3.55 -18.26
CA PRO A 53 4.03 -2.70 -19.25
C PRO A 53 5.39 -3.22 -19.71
N GLY A 54 6.19 -3.77 -18.79
CA GLY A 54 7.48 -4.36 -19.12
C GLY A 54 7.34 -5.58 -20.04
N MET A 55 6.35 -6.43 -19.77
CA MET A 55 6.07 -7.62 -20.57
C MET A 55 5.56 -7.24 -21.95
N VAL A 56 4.61 -6.30 -22.04
CA VAL A 56 4.11 -5.76 -23.31
C VAL A 56 5.25 -5.12 -24.11
N SER A 57 6.11 -4.33 -23.47
CA SER A 57 7.25 -3.69 -24.11
C SER A 57 8.25 -4.71 -24.65
N ASN A 58 8.60 -5.73 -23.85
CA ASN A 58 9.53 -6.79 -24.28
C ASN A 58 8.96 -7.62 -25.43
N ILE A 59 7.67 -7.99 -25.36
CA ILE A 59 6.97 -8.70 -26.45
C ILE A 59 6.96 -7.84 -27.71
N TRP A 60 6.63 -6.55 -27.58
CA TRP A 60 6.64 -5.61 -28.69
C TRP A 60 8.03 -5.48 -29.31
N LEU A 61 9.09 -5.44 -28.49
CA LEU A 61 10.47 -5.32 -28.97
C LEU A 61 10.88 -6.54 -29.80
N VAL A 62 10.60 -7.74 -29.28
CA VAL A 62 10.83 -9.00 -29.99
C VAL A 62 10.01 -9.05 -31.28
N TRP A 63 8.73 -8.69 -31.23
CA TRP A 63 7.87 -8.74 -32.40
C TRP A 63 8.28 -7.73 -33.47
N SER A 64 8.57 -6.48 -33.09
CA SER A 64 8.98 -5.41 -34.03
C SER A 64 10.31 -5.70 -34.71
N HIS A 65 11.28 -6.28 -33.97
CA HIS A 65 12.63 -6.55 -34.48
C HIS A 65 12.84 -8.02 -34.90
N ARG A 66 11.78 -8.82 -35.00
CA ARG A 66 11.86 -10.26 -35.36
C ARG A 66 12.57 -10.55 -36.69
N ARG A 67 12.55 -9.59 -37.63
CA ARG A 67 13.20 -9.72 -38.94
C ARG A 67 14.71 -9.47 -38.88
N SER A 68 15.18 -8.75 -37.87
CA SER A 68 16.61 -8.49 -37.62
C SER A 68 17.24 -9.53 -36.70
N ALA A 69 16.46 -10.47 -36.17
CA ALA A 69 16.96 -11.55 -35.31
C ALA A 69 17.93 -12.50 -36.03
N THR A 70 17.90 -12.55 -37.37
CA THR A 70 18.84 -13.32 -38.18
C THR A 70 20.20 -12.65 -38.37
N GLU A 71 20.34 -11.37 -38.04
CA GLU A 71 21.57 -10.59 -38.22
C GLU A 71 22.45 -10.58 -36.96
N ILE A 72 21.90 -10.99 -35.81
CA ILE A 72 22.57 -10.94 -34.52
C ILE A 72 22.65 -12.37 -33.97
N ALA A 73 23.87 -12.85 -33.71
CA ALA A 73 24.07 -14.12 -33.04
C ALA A 73 23.44 -14.06 -31.64
N ILE A 74 22.50 -14.98 -31.36
CA ILE A 74 21.88 -15.09 -30.03
C ILE A 74 22.98 -15.38 -29.02
N ARG A 75 23.12 -14.50 -28.05
CA ARG A 75 24.06 -14.64 -26.94
C ARG A 75 23.57 -15.64 -25.90
N TYR A 76 23.74 -16.92 -26.23
CA TYR A 76 23.35 -18.04 -25.37
C TYR A 76 24.04 -18.00 -24.00
N ASP A 77 25.23 -17.40 -23.92
CA ASP A 77 25.97 -17.15 -22.68
C ASP A 77 25.21 -16.25 -21.69
N MET A 78 24.29 -15.41 -22.16
CA MET A 78 23.42 -14.60 -21.30
C MET A 78 22.02 -15.22 -21.15
N VAL A 79 21.46 -15.77 -22.22
CA VAL A 79 20.09 -16.28 -22.24
C VAL A 79 19.94 -17.54 -21.39
N VAL A 80 20.87 -18.50 -21.52
CA VAL A 80 20.76 -19.79 -20.84
C VAL A 80 20.82 -19.63 -19.31
N PRO A 81 21.80 -18.89 -18.73
CA PRO A 81 21.81 -18.64 -17.29
C PRO A 81 20.57 -17.89 -16.80
N ALA A 82 20.07 -16.92 -17.57
CA ALA A 82 18.87 -16.17 -17.19
C ALA A 82 17.62 -17.07 -17.12
N VAL A 83 17.41 -17.94 -18.12
CA VAL A 83 16.30 -18.90 -18.12
C VAL A 83 16.41 -19.87 -16.95
N ILE A 84 17.61 -20.41 -16.70
CA ILE A 84 17.85 -21.31 -15.56
C ILE A 84 17.52 -20.60 -14.24
N MET A 85 18.01 -19.38 -14.04
CA MET A 85 17.77 -18.63 -12.80
C MET A 85 16.30 -18.23 -12.60
N VAL A 86 15.55 -17.98 -13.68
CA VAL A 86 14.11 -17.74 -13.58
C VAL A 86 13.38 -18.99 -13.08
N ILE A 87 13.68 -20.16 -13.66
CA ILE A 87 13.06 -21.42 -13.24
C ILE A 87 13.40 -21.73 -11.77
N LEU A 88 14.68 -21.60 -11.40
CA LEU A 88 15.13 -21.80 -10.03
C LEU A 88 14.49 -20.81 -9.06
N GLY A 89 14.36 -19.54 -9.45
CA GLY A 89 13.74 -18.50 -8.64
C GLY A 89 12.24 -18.75 -8.39
N VAL A 90 11.50 -19.16 -9.42
CA VAL A 90 10.07 -19.51 -9.27
C VAL A 90 9.89 -20.73 -8.37
N TRP A 91 10.68 -21.78 -8.59
CA TRP A 91 10.65 -22.97 -7.73
C TRP A 91 11.02 -22.64 -6.28
N PHE A 92 12.03 -21.79 -6.07
CA PHE A 92 12.43 -21.33 -4.74
C PHE A 92 11.31 -20.53 -4.05
N LEU A 93 10.62 -19.65 -4.76
CA LEU A 93 9.52 -18.86 -4.19
C LEU A 93 8.33 -19.74 -3.76
N ASP A 94 8.09 -20.85 -4.44
CA ASP A 94 7.04 -21.82 -4.08
C ASP A 94 7.46 -22.70 -2.87
N ALA A 95 8.73 -23.08 -2.81
CA ALA A 95 9.24 -23.99 -1.78
C ALA A 95 9.71 -23.30 -0.49
N ALA A 96 10.02 -22.00 -0.52
CA ALA A 96 10.61 -21.29 0.60
C ALA A 96 9.55 -20.74 1.57
N ASP A 97 9.87 -20.79 2.87
CA ASP A 97 9.07 -20.14 3.90
C ASP A 97 8.94 -18.63 3.65
N GLU A 98 7.75 -18.09 3.89
CA GLU A 98 7.43 -16.66 3.70
C GLU A 98 8.41 -15.74 4.45
N ARG A 99 8.86 -16.14 5.64
CA ARG A 99 9.86 -15.41 6.43
C ARG A 99 11.21 -15.30 5.71
N VAL A 100 11.64 -16.35 5.01
CA VAL A 100 12.90 -16.37 4.27
C VAL A 100 12.80 -15.45 3.06
N ILE A 101 11.68 -15.49 2.33
CA ILE A 101 11.41 -14.61 1.20
C ILE A 101 11.44 -13.14 1.64
N LEU A 102 10.77 -12.81 2.75
CA LEU A 102 10.76 -11.46 3.32
C LEU A 102 12.14 -10.99 3.77
N LEU A 103 12.95 -11.85 4.40
CA LEU A 103 14.31 -11.52 4.82
C LEU A 103 15.24 -11.29 3.62
N LEU A 104 15.14 -12.11 2.57
CA LEU A 104 15.92 -11.94 1.34
C LEU A 104 15.54 -10.65 0.60
N LEU A 105 14.24 -10.36 0.51
CA LEU A 105 13.76 -9.10 -0.06
C LEU A 105 14.30 -7.90 0.75
N ALA A 106 14.13 -7.91 2.07
CA ALA A 106 14.61 -6.85 2.95
C ALA A 106 16.14 -6.66 2.85
N GLY A 107 16.90 -7.77 2.82
CA GLY A 107 18.34 -7.75 2.62
C GLY A 107 18.75 -7.18 1.26
N SER A 108 18.07 -7.58 0.18
CA SER A 108 18.33 -7.08 -1.16
C SER A 108 18.10 -5.56 -1.25
N VAL A 109 17.04 -5.05 -0.63
CA VAL A 109 16.74 -3.62 -0.54
C VAL A 109 17.78 -2.90 0.31
N ALA A 110 18.17 -3.47 1.45
CA ALA A 110 19.15 -2.90 2.36
C ALA A 110 20.55 -2.77 1.72
N VAL A 111 20.92 -3.67 0.82
CA VAL A 111 22.17 -3.59 0.03
C VAL A 111 22.03 -2.66 -1.17
N PHE A 112 20.89 -2.72 -1.86
CA PHE A 112 20.67 -1.93 -3.06
C PHE A 112 20.57 -0.42 -2.77
N LEU A 113 19.88 -0.01 -1.69
CA LEU A 113 19.65 1.40 -1.37
C LEU A 113 20.95 2.19 -1.17
N PRO A 114 21.94 1.72 -0.39
CA PRO A 114 23.23 2.39 -0.25
C PRO A 114 24.01 2.46 -1.56
N VAL A 115 23.99 1.40 -2.37
CA VAL A 115 24.65 1.38 -3.69
C VAL A 115 24.01 2.42 -4.61
N LEU A 116 22.69 2.55 -4.55
CA LEU A 116 21.95 3.56 -5.29
C LEU A 116 22.35 4.98 -4.88
N LEU A 117 22.38 5.23 -3.58
CA LEU A 117 22.74 6.53 -3.02
C LEU A 117 24.18 6.89 -3.37
N LEU A 118 25.09 5.93 -3.34
CA LEU A 118 26.47 6.09 -3.77
C LEU A 118 26.55 6.39 -5.27
N ALA A 119 25.85 5.63 -6.10
CA ALA A 119 25.83 5.85 -7.56
C ALA A 119 25.27 7.24 -7.90
N LEU A 120 24.24 7.69 -7.18
CA LEU A 120 23.69 9.04 -7.32
C LEU A 120 24.69 10.10 -6.87
N ALA A 121 25.33 9.94 -5.71
CA ALA A 121 26.34 10.87 -5.20
C ALA A 121 27.52 11.03 -6.18
N VAL A 122 28.04 9.91 -6.69
CA VAL A 122 29.13 9.89 -7.68
C VAL A 122 28.67 10.54 -9.00
N SER A 123 27.43 10.29 -9.44
CA SER A 123 26.90 10.94 -10.64
C SER A 123 26.77 12.45 -10.47
N THR A 124 26.41 12.93 -9.28
CA THR A 124 26.31 14.36 -8.99
C THR A 124 27.67 15.04 -8.93
N GLU A 125 28.68 14.39 -8.34
CA GLU A 125 30.06 14.93 -8.31
C GLU A 125 30.66 15.00 -9.71
N ARG A 126 30.54 13.93 -10.50
CA ARG A 126 31.03 13.92 -11.89
C ARG A 126 30.35 14.98 -12.76
N ASN A 127 29.04 15.18 -12.59
CA ASN A 127 28.31 16.22 -13.31
C ASN A 127 28.69 17.62 -12.82
N ALA A 128 28.99 17.80 -11.53
CA ALA A 128 29.47 19.06 -10.97
C ALA A 128 30.87 19.42 -11.50
N GLU A 129 31.80 18.46 -11.52
CA GLU A 129 33.16 18.64 -12.07
C GLU A 129 33.14 18.93 -13.58
N ALA A 130 32.27 18.25 -14.34
CA ALA A 130 32.09 18.51 -15.77
C ALA A 130 31.51 19.90 -16.04
N GLN A 131 30.61 20.39 -15.18
CA GLN A 131 30.03 21.72 -15.25
C GLN A 131 31.04 22.80 -14.83
N GLU A 132 31.85 22.56 -13.78
CA GLU A 132 32.88 23.47 -13.26
C GLU A 132 34.02 23.72 -14.26
N ARG A 133 34.33 22.72 -15.10
CA ARG A 133 35.26 22.88 -16.24
C ARG A 133 34.72 23.79 -17.34
N ASP A 134 33.41 23.92 -17.47
CA ASP A 134 32.74 24.66 -18.56
C ASP A 134 32.24 26.05 -18.11
N SER A 135 31.93 26.22 -16.81
CA SER A 135 31.49 27.48 -16.22
C SER A 135 32.54 28.03 -15.25
N GLY A 136 33.36 28.99 -15.71
CA GLY A 136 34.43 29.61 -14.91
C GLY A 136 33.98 30.22 -13.58
N GLY A 137 33.96 29.41 -12.52
CA GLY A 137 34.05 29.84 -11.12
C GLY A 137 32.83 30.50 -10.47
N SER A 138 31.61 30.38 -11.03
CA SER A 138 30.39 30.84 -10.32
C SER A 138 29.55 29.64 -9.88
N TRP A 139 29.42 29.47 -8.56
CA TRP A 139 28.62 28.41 -7.92
C TRP A 139 27.12 28.69 -8.03
N GLU A 140 26.59 28.88 -9.25
CA GLU A 140 25.15 28.84 -9.46
C GLU A 140 24.68 27.40 -9.37
N ALA A 141 23.91 27.09 -8.33
CA ALA A 141 23.38 25.77 -8.06
C ALA A 141 22.58 25.27 -9.29
N GLY A 142 23.03 24.21 -9.96
CA GLY A 142 22.43 23.76 -11.21
C GLY A 142 20.98 23.27 -11.06
N PRO A 143 20.23 23.11 -12.18
CA PRO A 143 18.82 22.69 -12.20
C PRO A 143 18.50 21.45 -11.36
N ALA A 144 19.43 20.48 -11.31
CA ALA A 144 19.28 19.25 -10.52
C ALA A 144 19.22 19.50 -9.00
N SER A 145 19.98 20.47 -8.50
CA SER A 145 20.02 20.80 -7.07
C SER A 145 18.69 21.38 -6.58
N HIS A 146 18.02 22.20 -7.41
CA HIS A 146 16.70 22.75 -7.10
C HIS A 146 15.62 21.69 -7.07
N THR A 147 15.68 20.72 -8.00
CA THR A 147 14.76 19.56 -8.04
C THR A 147 14.90 18.71 -6.78
N LEU A 148 16.12 18.38 -6.37
CA LEU A 148 16.38 17.58 -5.17
C LEU A 148 15.91 18.28 -3.90
N LEU A 149 16.13 19.59 -3.80
CA LEU A 149 15.63 20.40 -2.69
C LEU A 149 14.10 20.37 -2.60
N SER A 150 13.39 20.53 -3.73
CA SER A 150 11.92 20.48 -3.76
C SER A 150 11.34 19.07 -3.55
N LEU A 151 12.10 18.02 -3.87
CA LEU A 151 11.73 16.64 -3.57
C LEU A 151 11.86 16.32 -2.08
N ALA A 152 12.89 16.87 -1.42
CA ALA A 152 13.08 16.70 0.02
C ALA A 152 12.07 17.54 0.82
N VAL A 153 11.87 18.79 0.43
CA VAL A 153 10.89 19.69 1.05
C VAL A 153 10.20 20.51 -0.05
N PRO A 154 8.88 20.35 -0.23
CA PRO A 154 8.13 21.06 -1.26
C PRO A 154 8.33 22.57 -1.14
N GLY A 155 8.71 23.21 -2.25
CA GLY A 155 8.92 24.65 -2.35
C GLY A 155 10.36 25.13 -2.12
N LEU A 156 11.30 24.29 -1.67
CA LEU A 156 12.70 24.72 -1.45
C LEU A 156 13.45 25.06 -2.75
N GLY A 157 13.23 24.31 -3.83
CA GLY A 157 13.78 24.63 -5.15
C GLY A 157 13.28 25.99 -5.66
N GLN A 158 11.98 26.24 -5.52
CA GLN A 158 11.36 27.55 -5.83
C GLN A 158 11.90 28.66 -4.93
N HIS A 159 12.20 28.37 -3.66
CA HIS A 159 12.79 29.34 -2.75
C HIS A 159 14.18 29.79 -3.21
N LYS A 160 15.04 28.85 -3.62
CA LYS A 160 16.35 29.18 -4.19
C LYS A 160 16.26 29.95 -5.50
N GLN A 161 15.19 29.77 -6.27
CA GLN A 161 14.93 30.50 -7.51
C GLN A 161 14.19 31.84 -7.28
N GLY A 162 13.99 32.26 -6.03
CA GLY A 162 13.29 33.51 -5.69
C GLY A 162 11.80 33.54 -6.07
N LYS A 163 11.17 32.39 -6.35
CA LYS A 163 9.79 32.31 -6.84
C LYS A 163 8.79 32.30 -5.67
N ALA A 164 7.73 33.11 -5.78
CA ALA A 164 6.67 33.21 -4.77
C ALA A 164 5.83 31.92 -4.61
N ARG A 165 5.80 31.06 -5.63
CA ARG A 165 5.02 29.81 -5.64
C ARG A 165 5.42 28.79 -4.57
N LYS A 166 6.59 28.97 -3.93
CA LYS A 166 7.03 28.20 -2.76
C LYS A 166 5.95 28.11 -1.67
N TRP A 167 5.19 29.19 -1.47
CA TRP A 167 4.16 29.26 -0.44
C TRP A 167 2.95 28.38 -0.73
N ALA A 168 2.64 28.12 -2.01
CA ALA A 168 1.54 27.23 -2.37
C ALA A 168 1.87 25.77 -2.02
N PHE A 169 3.08 25.32 -2.37
CA PHE A 169 3.56 23.97 -2.02
C PHE A 169 3.69 23.79 -0.51
N ALA A 170 4.22 24.79 0.21
CA ALA A 170 4.34 24.74 1.67
C ALA A 170 2.96 24.74 2.36
N ALA A 171 2.00 25.55 1.89
CA ALA A 171 0.65 25.56 2.45
C ALA A 171 -0.06 24.22 2.23
N LEU A 172 0.05 23.63 1.03
CA LEU A 172 -0.52 22.32 0.74
C LEU A 172 0.09 21.23 1.61
N GLU A 173 1.40 21.26 1.82
CA GLU A 173 2.12 20.34 2.69
C GLU A 173 1.61 20.39 4.13
N VAL A 174 1.54 21.59 4.70
CA VAL A 174 1.04 21.80 6.07
C VAL A 174 -0.41 21.34 6.21
N MET A 175 -1.27 21.64 5.23
CA MET A 175 -2.66 21.19 5.24
C MET A 175 -2.77 19.66 5.19
N ALA A 176 -2.01 19.01 4.30
CA ALA A 176 -2.04 17.57 4.14
C ALA A 176 -1.49 16.83 5.37
N LEU A 177 -0.37 17.30 5.94
CA LEU A 177 0.18 16.76 7.18
C LEU A 177 -0.78 16.96 8.37
N SER A 178 -1.40 18.13 8.47
CA SER A 178 -2.41 18.40 9.53
C SER A 178 -3.60 17.46 9.39
N ALA A 179 -4.09 17.25 8.16
CA ALA A 179 -5.17 16.31 7.88
C ALA A 179 -4.77 14.86 8.22
N TYR A 180 -3.55 14.45 7.90
CA TYR A 180 -3.02 13.13 8.24
C TYR A 180 -2.99 12.91 9.76
N VAL A 181 -2.37 13.83 10.51
CA VAL A 181 -2.24 13.72 11.97
C VAL A 181 -3.62 13.67 12.64
N GLU A 182 -4.52 14.57 12.25
CA GLU A 182 -5.89 14.62 12.77
C GLU A 182 -6.64 13.32 12.48
N ARG A 183 -6.58 12.82 11.23
CA ARG A 183 -7.30 11.61 10.83
C ARG A 183 -6.74 10.37 11.49
N ARG A 184 -5.41 10.30 11.67
CA ARG A 184 -4.74 9.20 12.36
C ARG A 184 -5.11 9.17 13.84
N ARG A 185 -5.16 10.32 14.51
CA ARG A 185 -5.57 10.44 15.92
C ARG A 185 -7.03 10.07 16.10
N SER A 186 -7.92 10.61 15.27
CA SER A 186 -9.36 10.33 15.32
C SER A 186 -9.68 8.87 14.98
N GLY A 187 -9.02 8.28 13.98
CA GLY A 187 -9.13 6.84 13.70
C GLY A 187 -8.63 5.95 14.85
N SER A 188 -7.55 6.35 15.53
CA SER A 188 -7.09 5.66 16.74
C SER A 188 -8.05 5.81 17.92
N ALA A 189 -8.76 6.93 18.04
CA ALA A 189 -9.78 7.14 19.08
C ALA A 189 -10.99 6.24 18.83
N LEU A 190 -11.59 6.33 17.63
CA LEU A 190 -12.71 5.47 17.22
C LEU A 190 -12.37 3.99 17.36
N ARG A 191 -11.11 3.61 17.08
CA ARG A 191 -10.62 2.25 17.30
C ARG A 191 -10.71 1.81 18.75
N ARG A 192 -10.33 2.67 19.70
CA ARG A 192 -10.47 2.35 21.13
C ARG A 192 -11.95 2.25 21.51
N ASP A 193 -12.78 3.13 20.96
CA ASP A 193 -14.19 3.21 21.28
C ASP A 193 -14.94 1.97 20.81
N TYR A 194 -14.74 1.50 19.56
CA TYR A 194 -15.42 0.29 19.08
C TYR A 194 -14.94 -0.95 19.84
N ARG A 195 -13.66 -1.02 20.24
CA ARG A 195 -13.12 -2.14 21.03
C ARG A 195 -13.71 -2.17 22.43
N ALA A 196 -13.87 -1.00 23.05
CA ALA A 196 -14.55 -0.88 24.34
C ALA A 196 -16.02 -1.29 24.21
N PHE A 197 -16.71 -0.81 23.18
CA PHE A 197 -18.10 -1.18 22.90
C PHE A 197 -18.27 -2.69 22.67
N ALA A 198 -17.41 -3.30 21.85
CA ALA A 198 -17.44 -4.75 21.62
C ALA A 198 -17.23 -5.54 22.92
N TRP A 199 -16.32 -5.10 23.79
CA TRP A 199 -16.08 -5.73 25.10
C TRP A 199 -17.27 -5.62 26.05
N GLU A 200 -17.94 -4.47 26.07
CA GLU A 200 -19.04 -4.20 26.99
C GLU A 200 -20.37 -4.81 26.54
N ALA A 201 -20.69 -4.72 25.25
CA ALA A 201 -22.01 -5.06 24.73
C ALA A 201 -22.06 -6.44 24.03
N GLY A 202 -21.00 -6.83 23.32
CA GLY A 202 -21.03 -8.03 22.47
C GLY A 202 -20.34 -9.25 23.06
N ARG A 203 -19.25 -9.05 23.81
CA ARG A 203 -18.40 -10.15 24.27
C ARG A 203 -18.92 -10.81 25.53
N VAL A 204 -18.75 -12.13 25.57
CA VAL A 204 -18.92 -12.91 26.80
C VAL A 204 -17.71 -12.61 27.70
N GLN A 205 -17.95 -12.04 28.88
CA GLN A 205 -16.91 -11.54 29.77
C GLN A 205 -16.26 -12.66 30.60
N ILE A 206 -15.50 -13.53 29.93
CA ILE A 206 -14.75 -14.62 30.55
C ILE A 206 -13.29 -14.19 30.79
N GLY A 207 -12.92 -14.07 32.06
CA GLY A 207 -11.55 -13.73 32.46
C GLY A 207 -11.19 -12.25 32.28
N ALA A 208 -9.89 -11.97 32.18
CA ALA A 208 -9.39 -10.61 32.00
C ALA A 208 -9.59 -10.12 30.55
N ARG A 209 -9.74 -8.81 30.37
CA ARG A 209 -9.88 -8.21 29.05
C ARG A 209 -8.64 -8.44 28.19
N VAL A 210 -8.85 -9.09 27.04
CA VAL A 210 -7.84 -9.26 25.98
C VAL A 210 -8.46 -8.79 24.67
N ASP A 211 -7.88 -7.75 24.07
CA ASP A 211 -8.34 -7.23 22.76
C ASP A 211 -7.73 -8.08 21.62
N GLY A 212 -8.57 -8.48 20.67
CA GLY A 212 -8.14 -9.21 19.48
C GLY A 212 -7.47 -8.32 18.42
N ASP A 213 -7.06 -8.94 17.31
CA ASP A 213 -6.69 -8.26 16.08
C ASP A 213 -7.91 -7.71 15.34
N PHE A 214 -7.73 -7.18 14.13
CA PHE A 214 -8.84 -6.61 13.36
C PHE A 214 -9.83 -7.67 12.89
N ASP A 215 -9.33 -8.82 12.41
CA ASP A 215 -10.12 -9.92 11.84
C ASP A 215 -11.13 -10.46 12.87
N TYR A 216 -10.75 -10.47 14.15
CA TYR A 216 -11.66 -10.76 15.24
C TYR A 216 -12.87 -9.82 15.27
N TYR A 217 -12.67 -8.51 15.27
CA TYR A 217 -13.78 -7.54 15.33
C TYR A 217 -14.60 -7.53 14.04
N GLU A 218 -13.96 -7.79 12.91
CA GLU A 218 -14.66 -7.96 11.64
C GLU A 218 -15.60 -9.16 11.72
N THR A 219 -15.12 -10.30 12.22
CA THR A 219 -15.95 -11.49 12.43
C THR A 219 -17.08 -11.22 13.42
N LEU A 220 -16.76 -10.57 14.55
CA LEU A 220 -17.72 -10.22 15.59
C LEU A 220 -18.84 -9.30 15.09
N SER A 221 -18.59 -8.44 14.09
CA SER A 221 -19.64 -7.63 13.46
C SER A 221 -20.47 -8.38 12.40
N LYS A 222 -19.95 -9.47 11.82
CA LYS A 222 -20.61 -10.26 10.78
C LYS A 222 -21.52 -11.36 11.34
N TRP A 223 -21.15 -11.96 12.47
CA TRP A 223 -21.84 -13.12 13.05
C TRP A 223 -22.66 -12.73 14.27
N LEU A 224 -23.89 -13.26 14.37
CA LEU A 224 -24.74 -13.00 15.53
C LEU A 224 -24.13 -13.58 16.81
N ARG A 225 -23.53 -14.76 16.75
CA ARG A 225 -22.93 -15.45 17.89
C ARG A 225 -21.65 -16.15 17.48
N SER A 226 -20.69 -16.25 18.41
CA SER A 226 -19.51 -17.10 18.21
C SER A 226 -19.85 -18.58 18.29
N GLY A 227 -20.83 -18.95 19.13
CA GLY A 227 -20.99 -20.34 19.57
C GLY A 227 -19.96 -20.71 20.64
N ALA A 228 -20.13 -21.87 21.29
CA ALA A 228 -19.17 -22.38 22.26
C ALA A 228 -17.83 -22.73 21.58
N PHE A 229 -16.72 -22.58 22.31
CA PHE A 229 -15.47 -23.21 21.91
C PHE A 229 -15.42 -24.66 22.41
N ASP A 230 -15.89 -24.83 23.63
CA ASP A 230 -16.03 -26.11 24.29
C ASP A 230 -17.40 -26.11 24.97
N GLY A 231 -18.30 -26.93 24.45
CA GLY A 231 -19.68 -27.03 24.91
C GLY A 231 -19.81 -27.72 26.27
N ASP A 232 -18.81 -28.50 26.70
CA ASP A 232 -18.81 -29.22 27.97
C ASP A 232 -17.40 -29.31 28.58
N ALA A 233 -16.85 -28.19 29.03
CA ALA A 233 -15.51 -28.13 29.63
C ALA A 233 -15.29 -29.04 30.87
N GLY A 234 -16.33 -29.71 31.39
CA GLY A 234 -16.23 -30.73 32.43
C GLY A 234 -15.92 -32.14 31.89
N SER A 235 -16.17 -32.38 30.62
CA SER A 235 -15.80 -33.60 29.90
C SER A 235 -14.35 -33.53 29.43
N GLY A 236 -13.72 -34.69 29.23
CA GLY A 236 -12.35 -34.76 28.72
C GLY A 236 -12.28 -34.35 27.25
N GLY A 237 -11.30 -33.52 26.88
CA GLY A 237 -11.15 -33.01 25.51
C GLY A 237 -12.09 -31.84 25.21
N ILE A 238 -12.05 -31.33 23.99
CA ILE A 238 -12.92 -30.23 23.54
C ILE A 238 -14.19 -30.81 22.93
N GLN A 239 -15.34 -30.23 23.25
CA GLN A 239 -16.61 -30.53 22.60
C GLN A 239 -16.99 -29.37 21.68
N PRO A 240 -16.73 -29.47 20.37
CA PRO A 240 -17.00 -28.38 19.44
C PRO A 240 -18.47 -28.02 19.38
N GLU A 241 -18.74 -26.74 19.10
CA GLU A 241 -20.08 -26.24 18.81
C GLU A 241 -20.71 -26.97 17.61
N GLN A 242 -21.97 -27.37 17.77
CA GLN A 242 -22.70 -28.16 16.79
C GLN A 242 -23.62 -27.32 15.91
N ASP A 243 -23.97 -26.10 16.32
CA ASP A 243 -24.81 -25.21 15.54
C ASP A 243 -24.00 -24.52 14.42
N PRO A 244 -24.19 -24.88 13.13
CA PRO A 244 -23.44 -24.30 12.02
C PRO A 244 -23.81 -22.84 11.71
N GLU A 245 -24.86 -22.29 12.31
CA GLU A 245 -25.21 -20.86 12.19
C GLU A 245 -24.33 -19.97 13.07
N THR A 246 -23.57 -20.55 14.00
CA THR A 246 -22.55 -19.86 14.78
C THR A 246 -21.19 -19.90 14.09
N PHE A 247 -20.30 -18.96 14.44
CA PHE A 247 -18.96 -18.94 13.84
C PHE A 247 -18.17 -20.23 14.13
N ASN A 248 -18.08 -20.62 15.40
CA ASN A 248 -17.34 -21.81 15.83
C ASN A 248 -17.99 -23.08 15.25
N GLY A 249 -19.32 -23.19 15.26
CA GLY A 249 -19.99 -24.35 14.65
C GLY A 249 -19.79 -24.45 13.14
N MET A 250 -19.68 -23.32 12.42
CA MET A 250 -19.29 -23.32 11.00
C MET A 250 -17.87 -23.86 10.79
N ILE A 251 -16.92 -23.50 11.65
CA ILE A 251 -15.55 -24.05 11.60
C ILE A 251 -15.57 -25.56 11.86
N TRP A 252 -16.37 -26.02 12.83
CA TRP A 252 -16.51 -27.44 13.13
C TRP A 252 -17.13 -28.22 11.96
N ALA A 253 -18.25 -27.75 11.41
CA ALA A 253 -18.91 -28.37 10.26
C ALA A 253 -17.95 -28.48 9.05
N ARG A 254 -17.09 -27.47 8.84
CA ARG A 254 -16.03 -27.52 7.83
C ARG A 254 -14.98 -28.58 8.14
N ALA A 255 -14.53 -28.68 9.38
CA ALA A 255 -13.57 -29.71 9.81
C ALA A 255 -14.13 -31.12 9.56
N GLN A 256 -15.39 -31.37 9.93
CA GLN A 256 -16.08 -32.63 9.67
C GLN A 256 -16.18 -32.93 8.17
N GLY A 257 -16.48 -31.92 7.34
CA GLY A 257 -16.50 -32.09 5.89
C GLY A 257 -15.15 -32.50 5.29
N ILE A 258 -14.06 -31.91 5.78
CA ILE A 258 -12.70 -32.17 5.26
C ILE A 258 -12.16 -33.53 5.73
N PHE A 259 -12.30 -33.84 7.02
CA PHE A 259 -11.60 -34.96 7.65
C PHE A 259 -12.48 -36.17 7.94
N LEU A 260 -13.80 -35.98 8.05
CA LEU A 260 -14.75 -37.03 8.44
C LEU A 260 -15.79 -37.33 7.34
N GLY A 261 -15.72 -36.69 6.17
CA GLY A 261 -16.69 -36.89 5.09
C GLY A 261 -18.09 -36.34 5.40
N GLY A 262 -18.20 -35.37 6.31
CA GLY A 262 -19.45 -34.69 6.66
C GLY A 262 -20.14 -35.18 7.93
N GLY A 263 -19.54 -36.13 8.65
CA GLY A 263 -20.01 -36.59 9.96
C GLY A 263 -19.13 -37.68 10.54
N GLY A 264 -19.04 -37.76 11.87
CA GLY A 264 -18.16 -38.68 12.57
C GLY A 264 -17.84 -38.18 13.97
N GLY A 265 -17.34 -39.07 14.82
CA GLY A 265 -17.10 -38.81 16.24
C GLY A 265 -15.77 -39.36 16.73
N GLU A 266 -15.60 -39.31 18.05
CA GLU A 266 -14.41 -39.82 18.69
C GLU A 266 -14.19 -41.31 18.35
N GLY A 267 -12.98 -41.62 17.88
CA GLY A 267 -12.62 -42.96 17.39
C GLY A 267 -12.59 -43.12 15.87
N ASP A 268 -13.17 -42.18 15.12
CA ASP A 268 -13.11 -42.22 13.65
C ASP A 268 -11.72 -41.76 13.13
N PRO A 269 -11.21 -42.38 12.04
CA PRO A 269 -10.03 -41.87 11.35
C PRO A 269 -10.30 -40.45 10.85
N GLY A 270 -9.44 -39.48 11.21
CA GLY A 270 -9.67 -38.07 10.85
C GLY A 270 -10.14 -37.20 12.02
N PHE A 271 -10.66 -37.79 13.12
CA PHE A 271 -11.25 -37.02 14.22
C PHE A 271 -10.22 -36.12 14.90
N ALA A 272 -9.02 -36.64 15.17
CA ALA A 272 -7.93 -35.85 15.75
C ALA A 272 -7.53 -34.67 14.87
N GLN A 273 -7.46 -34.86 13.54
CA GLN A 273 -7.17 -33.77 12.59
C GLN A 273 -8.31 -32.74 12.53
N ALA A 274 -9.56 -33.20 12.66
CA ALA A 274 -10.71 -32.30 12.72
C ALA A 274 -10.68 -31.42 13.97
N ILE A 275 -10.33 -31.98 15.13
CA ILE A 275 -10.15 -31.23 16.39
C ILE A 275 -8.99 -30.24 16.26
N GLU A 276 -7.84 -30.65 15.76
CA GLU A 276 -6.69 -29.75 15.56
C GLU A 276 -7.04 -28.58 14.61
N TYR A 277 -7.79 -28.87 13.53
CA TYR A 277 -8.27 -27.84 12.61
C TYR A 277 -9.19 -26.82 13.30
N TYR A 278 -10.08 -27.33 14.15
CA TYR A 278 -11.03 -26.53 14.92
C TYR A 278 -10.31 -25.65 15.95
N GLU A 279 -9.44 -26.22 16.77
CA GLU A 279 -8.64 -25.52 17.78
C GLU A 279 -7.83 -24.36 17.18
N GLY A 280 -7.27 -24.56 15.98
CA GLY A 280 -6.47 -23.53 15.31
C GLY A 280 -7.28 -22.40 14.67
N ARG A 281 -8.62 -22.48 14.60
CA ARG A 281 -9.46 -21.54 13.82
C ARG A 281 -10.70 -21.04 14.54
N ALA A 282 -11.24 -21.79 15.47
CA ALA A 282 -12.35 -21.37 16.31
C ALA A 282 -11.87 -20.34 17.35
N TYR A 283 -12.75 -19.45 17.77
CA TYR A 283 -12.42 -18.52 18.85
C TYR A 283 -12.57 -19.21 20.19
N GLY A 284 -11.49 -19.18 20.97
CA GLY A 284 -11.45 -19.70 22.35
C GLY A 284 -12.37 -18.96 23.30
N SER A 285 -12.55 -19.52 24.50
CA SER A 285 -13.49 -19.05 25.53
C SER A 285 -13.35 -17.57 25.90
N THR A 286 -12.14 -17.00 25.86
CA THR A 286 -11.91 -15.58 26.16
C THR A 286 -12.38 -14.63 25.06
N PHE A 287 -12.63 -15.12 23.85
CA PHE A 287 -13.01 -14.32 22.67
C PHE A 287 -14.46 -14.52 22.23
N LEU A 288 -15.26 -15.29 22.97
CA LEU A 288 -16.66 -15.54 22.60
C LEU A 288 -17.52 -14.27 22.63
N TRP A 289 -18.57 -14.24 21.81
CA TRP A 289 -19.53 -13.14 21.73
C TRP A 289 -20.94 -13.65 21.47
N ASP A 290 -21.93 -12.88 21.89
CA ASP A 290 -23.35 -13.19 21.69
C ASP A 290 -24.18 -11.90 21.58
N TRP A 291 -24.65 -11.61 20.36
CA TRP A 291 -25.51 -10.47 20.08
C TRP A 291 -26.99 -10.82 20.10
N SER A 292 -27.40 -12.04 20.48
CA SER A 292 -28.81 -12.45 20.43
C SER A 292 -29.73 -11.58 21.29
N SER A 293 -29.20 -10.99 22.37
CA SER A 293 -29.93 -10.05 23.22
C SER A 293 -29.93 -8.61 22.72
N ASP A 294 -29.00 -8.23 21.84
CA ASP A 294 -28.87 -6.89 21.25
C ASP A 294 -28.38 -6.96 19.78
N PRO A 295 -29.24 -7.36 18.83
CA PRO A 295 -28.86 -7.43 17.42
C PRO A 295 -28.50 -6.05 16.82
N GLU A 296 -29.10 -4.97 17.34
CA GLU A 296 -28.79 -3.60 16.93
C GLU A 296 -27.38 -3.18 17.36
N GLY A 297 -26.90 -3.69 18.50
CA GLY A 297 -25.53 -3.53 18.96
C GLY A 297 -24.50 -4.04 17.93
N ARG A 298 -24.78 -5.17 17.28
CA ARG A 298 -23.91 -5.71 16.21
C ARG A 298 -23.83 -4.76 15.01
N GLU A 299 -24.97 -4.21 14.57
CA GLU A 299 -25.01 -3.25 13.47
C GLU A 299 -24.25 -1.97 13.83
N ARG A 300 -24.45 -1.48 15.05
CA ARG A 300 -23.72 -0.32 15.60
C ARG A 300 -22.21 -0.55 15.62
N LEU A 301 -21.75 -1.74 15.99
CA LEU A 301 -20.33 -2.08 15.90
C LEU A 301 -19.83 -2.01 14.45
N GLY A 302 -20.60 -2.56 13.51
CA GLY A 302 -20.28 -2.50 12.07
C GLY A 302 -20.14 -1.05 11.56
N ASP A 303 -21.02 -0.17 12.01
CA ASP A 303 -20.96 1.27 11.68
C ASP A 303 -19.72 1.94 12.28
N MET A 304 -19.36 1.64 13.54
CA MET A 304 -18.16 2.17 14.19
C MET A 304 -16.87 1.70 13.50
N ILE A 305 -16.81 0.44 13.07
CA ILE A 305 -15.70 -0.11 12.28
C ILE A 305 -15.62 0.62 10.93
N SER A 306 -16.76 0.77 10.24
CA SER A 306 -16.83 1.46 8.96
C SER A 306 -16.39 2.93 9.03
N GLU A 307 -16.76 3.64 10.11
CA GLU A 307 -16.30 5.01 10.36
C GLU A 307 -14.79 5.06 10.62
N THR A 308 -14.30 4.13 11.44
CA THR A 308 -12.87 3.98 11.75
C THR A 308 -12.04 3.79 10.48
N ASP A 309 -12.45 2.86 9.61
CA ASP A 309 -11.80 2.60 8.33
C ASP A 309 -11.88 3.80 7.40
N GLY A 310 -12.99 4.53 7.43
CA GLY A 310 -13.14 5.81 6.74
C GLY A 310 -12.07 6.84 7.15
N ARG A 311 -11.75 6.94 8.45
CA ARG A 311 -10.68 7.84 8.94
C ARG A 311 -9.30 7.38 8.50
N PHE A 312 -9.03 6.08 8.53
CA PHE A 312 -7.75 5.55 8.06
C PHE A 312 -7.56 5.76 6.55
N ARG A 313 -8.60 5.52 5.74
CA ARG A 313 -8.56 5.83 4.29
C ARG A 313 -8.32 7.32 4.01
N GLN A 314 -8.94 8.22 4.80
CA GLN A 314 -8.68 9.66 4.70
C GLN A 314 -7.23 10.02 5.07
N ALA A 315 -6.65 9.37 6.08
CA ALA A 315 -5.25 9.56 6.45
C ALA A 315 -4.31 9.10 5.31
N THR A 316 -4.55 7.94 4.72
CA THR A 316 -3.78 7.46 3.55
C THR A 316 -3.91 8.41 2.36
N THR A 317 -5.11 8.93 2.11
CA THR A 317 -5.35 9.96 1.07
C THR A 317 -4.50 11.20 1.30
N ALA A 318 -4.38 11.67 2.55
CA ALA A 318 -3.55 12.82 2.90
C ALA A 318 -2.05 12.57 2.63
N VAL A 319 -1.56 11.36 2.91
CA VAL A 319 -0.18 10.96 2.55
C VAL A 319 0.01 10.99 1.03
N GLY A 320 -0.97 10.51 0.26
CA GLY A 320 -0.94 10.61 -1.20
C GLY A 320 -0.84 12.05 -1.70
N ILE A 321 -1.53 13.00 -1.06
CA ILE A 321 -1.43 14.43 -1.37
C ILE A 321 -0.03 14.97 -1.08
N VAL A 322 0.59 14.61 0.06
CA VAL A 322 1.98 14.96 0.39
C VAL A 322 2.92 14.47 -0.71
N ILE A 323 2.86 13.18 -1.06
CA ILE A 323 3.73 12.62 -2.11
C ILE A 323 3.54 13.35 -3.44
N ALA A 324 2.29 13.59 -3.85
CA ALA A 324 1.99 14.33 -5.07
C ALA A 324 2.53 15.77 -5.03
N ASN A 325 2.44 16.43 -3.88
CA ASN A 325 2.95 17.78 -3.65
C ASN A 325 4.48 17.84 -3.82
N HIS A 326 5.21 16.88 -3.25
CA HIS A 326 6.67 16.75 -3.42
C HIS A 326 7.06 16.58 -4.90
N VAL A 327 6.38 15.67 -5.61
CA VAL A 327 6.65 15.43 -7.05
C VAL A 327 6.34 16.65 -7.89
N ALA A 328 5.17 17.27 -7.70
CA ALA A 328 4.77 18.47 -8.42
C ALA A 328 5.74 19.63 -8.17
N SER A 329 6.19 19.80 -6.93
CA SER A 329 7.18 20.82 -6.57
C SER A 329 8.54 20.57 -7.23
N ALA A 330 9.01 19.32 -7.27
CA ALA A 330 10.26 18.95 -7.92
C ALA A 330 10.21 19.19 -9.43
N VAL A 331 9.13 18.80 -10.10
CA VAL A 331 8.93 19.04 -11.54
C VAL A 331 8.86 20.54 -11.85
N ASP A 332 8.11 21.32 -11.06
CA ASP A 332 8.02 22.78 -11.27
C ASP A 332 9.37 23.48 -11.07
N ALA A 333 10.18 23.03 -10.09
CA ALA A 333 11.52 23.57 -9.85
C ALA A 333 12.45 23.28 -11.04
N TYR A 334 12.38 22.06 -11.58
CA TYR A 334 13.17 21.65 -12.75
C TYR A 334 12.80 22.46 -14.01
N LEU A 335 11.51 22.60 -14.30
CA LEU A 335 11.03 23.35 -15.47
C LEU A 335 11.36 24.84 -15.35
N SER A 336 11.17 25.42 -14.16
CA SER A 336 11.49 26.83 -13.89
C SER A 336 12.99 27.12 -14.05
N ALA A 337 13.86 26.18 -13.64
CA ALA A 337 15.31 26.30 -13.83
C ALA A 337 15.74 26.26 -15.31
N ARG A 338 14.89 25.73 -16.20
CA ARG A 338 15.11 25.71 -17.66
C ARG A 338 14.40 26.86 -18.39
N GLY A 339 13.89 27.85 -17.66
CA GLY A 339 13.18 28.99 -18.25
C GLY A 339 11.79 28.66 -18.77
N VAL A 340 11.28 27.44 -18.53
CA VAL A 340 9.92 27.07 -18.89
C VAL A 340 8.96 27.67 -17.86
N THR A 341 8.22 28.70 -18.26
CA THR A 341 7.15 29.26 -17.44
C THR A 341 6.00 28.27 -17.39
N THR A 342 5.90 27.47 -16.32
CA THR A 342 4.69 26.69 -16.01
C THR A 342 3.57 27.68 -15.68
N PRO A 343 2.47 27.74 -16.43
CA PRO A 343 1.38 28.69 -16.15
C PRO A 343 0.33 28.12 -15.19
N ALA A 344 0.58 26.95 -14.57
CA ALA A 344 -0.37 26.32 -13.68
C ALA A 344 -0.54 27.12 -12.38
N SER A 345 -1.76 27.60 -12.12
CA SER A 345 -2.12 28.25 -10.85
C SER A 345 -2.99 27.30 -10.02
N ILE A 346 -2.69 27.18 -8.73
CA ILE A 346 -3.50 26.44 -7.78
C ILE A 346 -4.13 27.45 -6.82
N ASP A 347 -5.45 27.62 -6.92
CA ASP A 347 -6.21 28.48 -6.01
C ASP A 347 -6.79 27.63 -4.87
N PHE A 348 -6.61 28.08 -3.63
CA PHE A 348 -7.20 27.46 -2.44
C PHE A 348 -8.34 28.33 -1.91
N ALA A 349 -9.50 27.73 -1.69
CA ALA A 349 -10.63 28.41 -1.05
C ALA A 349 -11.18 27.59 0.12
N PRO A 350 -11.46 28.21 1.28
CA PRO A 350 -12.18 27.56 2.36
C PRO A 350 -13.62 27.25 1.93
N ARG A 351 -14.03 25.99 2.06
CA ARG A 351 -15.42 25.58 1.84
C ARG A 351 -16.19 25.81 3.15
N ARG A 352 -16.97 26.88 3.21
CA ARG A 352 -17.93 27.09 4.30
C ARG A 352 -19.11 26.12 4.17
N GLY A 353 -19.16 25.13 5.07
CA GLY A 353 -20.38 24.62 5.72
C GLY A 353 -21.26 23.60 4.98
N GLY A 354 -21.06 22.32 5.31
CA GLY A 354 -22.11 21.30 5.45
C GLY A 354 -21.79 20.47 6.72
N PRO A 355 -22.63 19.51 7.16
CA PRO A 355 -22.53 18.86 8.49
C PRO A 355 -21.23 18.07 8.78
N ARG A 356 -20.23 18.11 7.89
CA ARG A 356 -18.95 17.37 7.96
C ARG A 356 -17.72 18.22 8.32
N GLY A 357 -17.90 19.46 8.77
CA GLY A 357 -16.81 20.33 9.27
C GLY A 357 -16.13 21.23 8.22
N LEU A 358 -15.05 21.93 8.62
CA LEU A 358 -14.24 22.79 7.74
C LEU A 358 -13.71 21.98 6.55
N GLY A 359 -14.15 22.32 5.34
CA GLY A 359 -13.63 21.78 4.09
C GLY A 359 -12.80 22.82 3.34
N TRP A 360 -12.03 22.37 2.36
CA TRP A 360 -11.25 23.23 1.47
C TRP A 360 -11.41 22.74 0.04
N THR A 361 -11.31 23.64 -0.93
CA THR A 361 -11.25 23.31 -2.36
C THR A 361 -9.94 23.81 -2.94
N ALA A 362 -9.25 22.98 -3.71
CA ALA A 362 -8.09 23.36 -4.50
C ALA A 362 -8.46 23.29 -5.98
N THR A 363 -8.28 24.39 -6.71
CA THR A 363 -8.59 24.47 -8.14
C THR A 363 -7.29 24.63 -8.91
N LEU A 364 -6.90 23.59 -9.64
CA LEU A 364 -5.75 23.62 -10.56
C LEU A 364 -6.23 24.17 -11.91
N ARG A 365 -5.71 25.32 -12.34
CA ARG A 365 -5.89 25.84 -13.70
C ARG A 365 -4.63 25.59 -14.50
N VAL A 366 -4.73 24.78 -15.55
CA VAL A 366 -3.67 24.59 -16.53
C VAL A 366 -4.15 25.17 -17.86
N PRO A 367 -3.59 26.29 -18.36
CA PRO A 367 -3.94 26.76 -19.69
C PRO A 367 -3.33 25.82 -20.73
N VAL A 368 -4.20 25.21 -21.55
CA VAL A 368 -3.79 24.41 -22.70
C VAL A 368 -3.43 25.38 -23.82
N GLY A 369 -2.15 25.49 -24.17
CA GLY A 369 -1.69 26.35 -25.25
C GLY A 369 -2.27 25.90 -26.60
N ARG A 370 -2.82 26.83 -27.38
CA ARG A 370 -3.01 26.63 -28.83
C ARG A 370 -1.64 26.65 -29.48
N GLY A 371 -1.30 25.60 -30.22
CA GLY A 371 -0.03 25.45 -30.92
C GLY A 371 0.32 26.69 -31.74
N ALA A 372 1.58 27.12 -31.64
CA ALA A 372 2.17 28.01 -32.62
C ALA A 372 2.18 27.31 -33.99
N ARG A 373 1.82 28.07 -35.02
CA ARG A 373 1.67 27.63 -36.41
C ARG A 373 2.97 27.14 -37.03
#